data_AF-A0A9C7QDI4-F1
#
_entry.id   AF-A0A9C7QDI4-F1
#
_cell.length_a   1.000
_cell.length_b   1.000
_cell.length_c   1.000
_cell.angle_alpha   90.00
_cell.angle_beta   90.00
_cell.angle_gamma   90.00
#
_symmetry.space_group_name_H-M   'P 1'
#
loop_
_entity.id
_entity.type
_entity.pdbx_description
1 polymer ?
#
loop_
_entity_poly.entity_id
_entity_poly.type
_entity_poly.pdbx_seq_one_letter_code
_entity_poly.pdbx_strand_id
1 'polypeptide(L)' 'MPSPTRSDDEFTSCANCGKLVNLSEYHPTVVVRHSVTANQTENVTLHFCSEDCLDEWTGPFP' A
#
# COMPACT_ATOMS: atom_id res chain seq x y z
N MET A 1 -9.11 17.05 -26.68
CA MET A 1 -7.75 16.86 -26.12
C MET A 1 -7.85 15.69 -25.16
N PRO A 2 -7.08 14.59 -25.30
CA PRO A 2 -7.03 13.58 -24.26
C PRO A 2 -6.22 14.16 -23.09
N SER A 3 -6.85 14.32 -21.94
CA SER A 3 -6.16 14.60 -20.68
C SER A 3 -5.11 13.51 -20.46
N PRO A 4 -3.84 13.82 -20.19
CA PRO A 4 -2.87 12.80 -19.86
C PRO A 4 -3.32 12.16 -18.54
N THR A 5 -3.77 10.91 -18.61
CA THR A 5 -3.94 10.00 -17.47
C THR A 5 -2.55 9.71 -16.90
N ARG A 6 -1.92 10.71 -16.31
CA ARG A 6 -0.55 10.66 -15.80
C ARG A 6 -0.61 11.10 -14.34
N SER A 7 -1.09 10.23 -13.47
CA SER A 7 -1.04 10.42 -12.01
C SER A 7 -1.46 9.19 -11.18
N ASP A 8 -1.79 8.04 -11.78
CA ASP A 8 -2.17 6.84 -10.98
C ASP A 8 -0.94 6.01 -10.55
N ASP A 9 0.22 6.19 -11.20
CA ASP A 9 1.46 5.50 -10.88
C ASP A 9 2.35 6.23 -9.85
N GLU A 10 2.07 7.50 -9.56
CA GLU A 10 2.86 8.32 -8.62
C GLU A 10 2.24 8.33 -7.22
N PHE A 11 0.95 8.04 -7.11
CA PHE A 11 0.24 8.02 -5.84
C PHE A 11 -0.48 6.69 -5.65
N THR A 12 -0.36 6.13 -4.46
CA THR A 12 -1.09 4.95 -4.04
C THR A 12 -1.97 5.29 -2.84
N SER A 13 -2.95 4.45 -2.54
CA SER A 13 -3.79 4.66 -1.36
C SER A 13 -3.20 3.97 -0.14
N CYS A 14 -3.16 4.68 0.99
CA CYS A 14 -2.77 4.13 2.28
C CYS A 14 -3.69 2.96 2.64
N ALA A 15 -3.11 1.79 2.92
CA ALA A 15 -3.89 0.60 3.23
C ALA A 15 -4.69 0.71 4.55
N ASN A 16 -4.29 1.62 5.46
CA ASN A 16 -5.00 1.85 6.72
C ASN A 16 -6.13 2.89 6.57
N CYS A 17 -5.79 4.12 6.18
CA CYS A 17 -6.72 5.26 6.22
C CYS A 17 -7.24 5.72 4.84
N GLY A 18 -6.76 5.12 3.74
CA GLY A 18 -7.18 5.46 2.37
C GLY A 18 -6.66 6.80 1.83
N LYS A 19 -5.79 7.51 2.58
CA LYS A 19 -5.15 8.73 2.07
C LYS A 19 -4.22 8.45 0.90
N LEU A 20 -4.09 9.39 -0.03
CA LEU A 20 -3.09 9.31 -1.10
C LEU A 20 -1.68 9.43 -0.52
N VAL A 21 -0.82 8.51 -0.93
CA VAL A 21 0.56 8.30 -0.52
C VAL A 21 1.42 8.43 -1.76
N ASN A 22 2.44 9.29 -1.73
CA ASN A 22 3.25 9.59 -2.89
C ASN A 22 4.37 8.55 -3.07
N LEU A 23 4.27 7.67 -4.05
CA LEU A 23 5.30 6.65 -4.31
C LEU A 23 6.69 7.22 -4.61
N SER A 24 6.80 8.50 -4.96
CA SER A 24 8.08 9.19 -5.16
C SER A 24 8.77 9.58 -3.84
N GLU A 25 8.05 9.58 -2.72
CA GLU A 25 8.58 9.88 -1.39
C GLU A 25 8.77 8.61 -0.57
N TYR A 26 9.70 8.67 0.40
CA TYR A 26 9.96 7.52 1.27
C TYR A 26 8.81 7.33 2.26
N HIS A 27 8.17 6.16 2.22
CA HIS A 27 7.02 5.82 3.03
C HIS A 27 7.12 4.39 3.57
N PRO A 28 6.53 4.10 4.74
CA PRO A 28 6.43 2.74 5.25
C PRO A 28 5.62 1.85 4.30
N THR A 29 6.14 0.67 4.01
CA THR A 29 5.49 -0.33 3.15
C THR A 29 5.63 -1.71 3.79
N VAL A 30 4.63 -2.56 3.57
CA VAL A 30 4.62 -3.96 4.04
C VAL A 30 4.30 -4.86 2.88
N VAL A 31 5.06 -5.94 2.73
CA VAL A 31 4.77 -6.98 1.76
C VAL A 31 4.04 -8.11 2.48
N VAL A 32 2.77 -8.30 2.17
CA VAL A 32 1.96 -9.40 2.69
C VAL A 32 1.86 -10.52 1.67
N ARG A 33 1.82 -11.76 2.15
CA ARG A 33 1.58 -12.94 1.31
C ARG A 33 0.09 -13.21 1.30
N HIS A 34 -0.56 -12.91 0.18
CA HIS A 34 -1.96 -13.21 -0.04
C HIS A 34 -2.11 -14.51 -0.82
N SER A 35 -2.71 -15.53 -0.21
CA SER A 35 -2.99 -16.80 -0.89
C SER A 35 -4.22 -16.65 -1.78
N VAL A 36 -4.00 -16.49 -3.09
CA VAL A 36 -5.08 -16.29 -4.07
C VAL A 36 -5.76 -17.62 -4.41
N THR A 37 -5.00 -18.71 -4.46
CA THR A 37 -5.51 -20.08 -4.64
C THR A 37 -4.70 -21.08 -3.82
N ALA A 38 -5.19 -22.32 -3.69
CA ALA A 38 -4.53 -23.39 -2.93
C ALA A 38 -3.07 -23.69 -3.35
N ASN A 39 -2.63 -23.21 -4.52
CA ASN A 39 -1.26 -23.39 -5.00
C ASN A 39 -0.60 -22.09 -5.50
N GLN A 40 -1.20 -20.92 -5.25
CA GLN A 40 -0.60 -19.62 -5.60
C GLN A 40 -0.63 -18.66 -4.42
N THR A 41 0.54 -18.10 -4.13
CA THR A 41 0.70 -17.02 -3.17
C THR A 41 1.20 -15.79 -3.91
N GLU A 42 0.45 -14.70 -3.81
CA GLU A 42 0.81 -13.42 -4.37
C GLU A 42 1.41 -12.53 -3.27
N ASN A 43 2.50 -11.86 -3.57
CA ASN A 43 3.07 -10.87 -2.66
C ASN A 43 2.41 -9.52 -2.99
N VAL A 44 1.59 -9.01 -2.06
CA VAL A 44 0.93 -7.72 -2.19
C VAL A 44 1.71 -6.70 -1.36
N THR A 45 2.20 -5.65 -2.00
CA THR A 45 2.85 -4.53 -1.31
C THR A 45 1.80 -3.51 -0.90
N LEU A 46 1.65 -3.32 0.41
CA LEU A 46 0.80 -2.32 1.02
C LEU A 46 1.64 -1.08 1.35
N HIS A 47 1.09 0.10 1.08
CA HIS A 47 1.73 1.38 1.34
C HIS A 47 0.99 2.12 2.45
N PHE A 48 1.73 2.84 3.28
CA PHE A 48 1.19 3.56 4.42
C PHE A 48 1.66 5.02 4.40
N CYS A 49 0.78 5.94 4.77
CA CYS A 49 1.11 7.37 4.80
C CYS A 49 2.03 7.77 5.96
N SER A 50 2.12 6.94 7.00
CA SER A 50 2.88 7.20 8.23
C SER A 50 3.19 5.91 8.96
N GLU A 51 4.21 5.91 9.81
CA GLU A 51 4.56 4.78 10.68
C GLU A 51 3.42 4.45 11.65
N ASP A 52 2.69 5.45 12.13
CA ASP A 52 1.49 5.29 12.95
C ASP A 52 0.39 4.50 12.22
N CYS A 53 0.12 4.81 10.95
CA CYS A 53 -0.84 4.06 10.15
C CYS A 53 -0.37 2.62 9.86
N LEU A 54 0.94 2.41 9.79
CA LEU A 54 1.51 1.08 9.70
C LEU A 54 1.30 0.31 11.01
N ASP A 55 1.64 0.91 12.14
CA ASP A 55 1.55 0.30 13.47
C ASP A 55 0.12 -0.11 13.83
N GLU A 56 -0.85 0.80 13.60
CA GLU A 56 -2.28 0.51 13.78
C GLU A 56 -2.75 -0.65 12.89
N TRP A 57 -2.26 -0.72 11.65
CA TRP A 57 -2.63 -1.77 10.71
C TRP A 57 -2.00 -3.12 11.05
N THR A 58 -0.72 -3.15 11.45
CA THR A 58 -0.07 -4.38 11.91
C THR A 58 -0.58 -4.84 13.28
N GLY A 59 -1.16 -3.93 14.06
CA GLY A 59 -1.63 -4.14 15.41
C GLY A 59 -0.50 -4.55 16.38
N PRO A 60 -0.80 -4.64 17.68
CA PRO A 60 0.10 -5.31 18.61
C PRO A 60 0.20 -6.79 18.21
N PHE A 61 1.37 -7.21 17.74
CA PHE A 61 1.66 -8.63 17.54
C PHE A 61 1.44 -9.39 18.86
N PRO A 62 0.58 -10.43 18.90
CA PRO A 62 0.47 -11.31 20.06
C PRO A 62 1.68 -12.25 20.21
#